data_AF-A0A971G834-F1
#
_entry.id   AF-A0A971G834-F1
#
_cell.length_a   1.000
_cell.length_b   1.000
_cell.length_c   1.000
_cell.angle_alpha   90.00
_cell.angle_beta   90.00
_cell.angle_gamma   90.00
#
_symmetry.space_group_name_H-M   'P 1'
#
loop_
_entity.id
_entity.type
_entity.pdbx_description
1 polymer ?
#
loop_
_entity_poly.entity_id
_entity_poly.type
_entity_poly.pdbx_seq_one_letter_code
_entity_poly.pdbx_strand_id
1 'polypeptide(L)'
;MAFERIQWTDEVVERPETYEEAVNPDGSITHTQAHGEVLQEGTPQSASNFNRIEEGLQHLSIAHDLLEVTQQMKARELEEKQLQFSSTFVLTEDGVDLGGRYLDNALFR
;
A
#
# COMPACT_ATOMS: atom_id res chain seq x y z
N MET A 1 -5.93 16.99 8.04
CA MET A 1 -6.49 16.26 9.20
C MET A 1 -5.91 14.84 9.16
N ALA A 2 -5.94 14.08 10.25
CA ALA A 2 -5.50 12.68 10.19
C ALA A 2 -6.61 11.81 9.58
N PHE A 3 -6.26 10.82 8.78
CA PHE A 3 -7.23 9.88 8.19
C PHE A 3 -7.95 9.09 9.31
N GLU A 4 -9.29 9.07 9.26
CA GLU A 4 -10.14 8.33 10.18
C GLU A 4 -10.81 7.17 9.44
N ARG A 5 -10.46 5.94 9.82
CA ARG A 5 -11.06 4.73 9.24
C ARG A 5 -12.43 4.45 9.86
N ILE A 6 -13.42 4.24 9.00
CA ILE A 6 -14.73 3.73 9.41
C ILE A 6 -14.74 2.20 9.32
N GLN A 7 -15.32 1.55 10.32
CA GLN A 7 -15.68 0.13 10.24
C GLN A 7 -17.05 0.03 9.57
N TRP A 8 -17.07 -0.47 8.33
CA TRP A 8 -18.31 -0.69 7.61
C TRP A 8 -19.05 -1.91 8.15
N THR A 9 -20.35 -1.76 8.33
CA THR A 9 -21.28 -2.79 8.76
C THR A 9 -22.42 -2.89 7.76
N ASP A 10 -22.87 -4.12 7.51
CA ASP A 10 -24.08 -4.35 6.75
C ASP A 10 -25.31 -4.20 7.66
N GLU A 11 -26.44 -3.88 7.04
CA GLU A 11 -27.73 -3.93 7.71
C GLU A 11 -28.16 -5.40 7.88
N VAL A 12 -28.57 -5.76 9.10
CA VAL A 12 -29.09 -7.10 9.41
C VAL A 12 -30.53 -6.95 9.87
N VAL A 13 -31.42 -7.68 9.19
CA VAL A 13 -32.87 -7.65 9.42
C VAL A 13 -33.38 -9.07 9.69
N GLU A 14 -34.53 -9.19 10.34
CA GLU A 14 -35.13 -10.48 10.73
C GLU A 14 -35.43 -11.36 9.50
N ARG A 15 -36.03 -10.77 8.45
CA ARG A 15 -36.46 -11.47 7.23
C ARG A 15 -35.90 -10.77 6.00
N PRO A 16 -34.65 -11.07 5.61
CA PRO A 16 -34.04 -10.45 4.44
C PRO A 16 -34.84 -10.75 3.17
N GLU A 17 -34.75 -9.85 2.19
CA GLU A 17 -35.35 -10.00 0.85
C GLU A 17 -36.87 -10.27 0.85
N THR A 18 -37.57 -9.88 1.93
CA THR A 18 -39.02 -10.05 2.04
C THR A 18 -39.72 -8.73 1.70
N TYR A 19 -40.74 -8.81 0.86
CA TYR A 19 -41.49 -7.65 0.37
C TYR A 19 -43.00 -7.91 0.43
N GLU A 20 -43.76 -6.86 0.74
CA GLU A 20 -45.19 -6.80 0.53
C GLU A 20 -45.48 -6.18 -0.84
N GLU A 21 -46.39 -6.79 -1.58
CA GLU A 21 -46.79 -6.36 -2.92
C GLU A 21 -48.16 -5.68 -2.89
N ALA A 22 -48.25 -4.49 -3.49
CA ALA A 22 -49.50 -3.79 -3.73
C ALA A 22 -49.69 -3.57 -5.24
N VAL A 23 -50.78 -4.11 -5.79
CA VAL A 23 -51.17 -3.87 -7.19
C VAL A 23 -51.85 -2.50 -7.26
N ASN A 24 -51.28 -1.60 -8.04
CA ASN A 24 -51.77 -0.25 -8.24
C ASN A 24 -52.90 -0.22 -9.29
N PRO A 25 -53.76 0.82 -9.29
CA PRO A 25 -54.86 0.95 -10.25
C PRO A 25 -54.42 1.00 -11.73
N ASP A 26 -53.18 1.40 -12.00
CA ASP A 26 -52.57 1.45 -13.33
C ASP A 26 -51.95 0.11 -13.78
N GLY A 27 -52.06 -0.94 -12.96
CA GLY A 27 -51.50 -2.26 -13.21
C GLY A 27 -50.03 -2.42 -12.83
N SER A 28 -49.37 -1.40 -12.30
CA SER A 28 -48.04 -1.53 -11.73
C SER A 28 -48.08 -2.23 -10.36
N ILE A 29 -46.94 -2.80 -9.93
CA ILE A 29 -46.80 -3.46 -8.62
C ILE A 29 -45.76 -2.69 -7.80
N THR A 30 -46.17 -2.25 -6.60
CA THR A 30 -45.27 -1.63 -5.63
C THR A 30 -44.77 -2.70 -4.66
N HIS A 31 -43.45 -2.84 -4.53
CA HIS A 31 -42.83 -3.67 -3.49
C HIS A 31 -42.42 -2.78 -2.31
N THR A 32 -43.00 -3.04 -1.14
CA THR A 32 -42.59 -2.41 0.13
C THR A 32 -41.77 -3.41 0.91
N GLN A 33 -40.61 -3.00 1.43
CA GLN A 33 -39.79 -3.88 2.26
C GLN A 33 -40.56 -4.32 3.51
N ALA A 34 -40.59 -5.63 3.77
CA ALA A 34 -41.33 -6.25 4.88
C ALA A 34 -40.40 -7.10 5.76
N HIS A 35 -39.19 -6.58 5.97
CA HIS A 35 -38.08 -7.28 6.59
C HIS A 35 -38.22 -7.54 8.10
N GLY A 36 -39.30 -7.06 8.73
CA GLY A 36 -39.52 -7.19 10.17
C GLY A 36 -38.65 -6.23 10.98
N GLU A 37 -38.14 -6.68 12.12
CA GLU A 37 -37.24 -5.88 12.96
C GLU A 37 -35.84 -5.74 12.34
N VAL A 38 -35.23 -4.57 12.48
CA VAL A 38 -33.81 -4.33 12.15
C VAL A 38 -32.97 -4.72 13.35
N LEU A 39 -32.17 -5.78 13.21
CA LEU A 39 -31.30 -6.31 14.26
C LEU A 39 -29.98 -5.53 14.34
N GLN A 40 -29.51 -4.99 13.21
CA GLN A 40 -28.30 -4.18 13.12
C GLN A 40 -28.42 -3.15 12.00
N GLU A 41 -28.12 -1.89 12.31
CA GLU A 41 -28.07 -0.82 11.31
C GLU A 41 -26.82 -0.92 10.43
N GLY A 42 -27.01 -0.70 9.13
CA GLY A 42 -25.92 -0.61 8.16
C GLY A 42 -25.18 0.72 8.27
N THR A 43 -23.90 0.74 7.88
CA THR A 43 -23.15 1.99 7.76
C THR A 43 -23.70 2.80 6.57
N PRO A 44 -24.13 4.06 6.78
CA PRO A 44 -24.72 4.85 5.71
C PRO A 44 -23.77 5.08 4.54
N GLN A 45 -24.25 4.82 3.33
CA GLN A 45 -23.55 5.17 2.10
C GLN A 45 -23.75 6.68 1.83
N SER A 46 -22.74 7.48 2.15
CA SER A 46 -22.80 8.95 2.05
C SER A 46 -21.51 9.52 1.50
N ALA A 47 -21.59 10.71 0.91
CA ALA A 47 -20.42 11.43 0.39
C ALA A 47 -19.34 11.59 1.47
N SER A 48 -19.73 11.91 2.71
CA SER A 48 -18.78 12.02 3.83
C SER A 48 -18.04 10.71 4.10
N ASN A 49 -18.71 9.55 3.99
CA ASN A 49 -18.07 8.25 4.22
C ASN A 49 -17.23 7.80 3.02
N PHE A 50 -17.70 8.09 1.79
CA PHE A 50 -16.94 7.77 0.58
C PHE A 50 -15.69 8.63 0.43
N ASN A 51 -15.76 9.93 0.72
CA ASN A 51 -14.59 10.82 0.65
C ASN A 51 -13.49 10.39 1.63
N ARG A 52 -13.84 9.82 2.79
CA ARG A 52 -12.87 9.22 3.70
C ARG A 52 -12.14 8.06 3.02
N ILE A 53 -12.87 7.12 2.40
CA ILE A 53 -12.25 6.01 1.66
C ILE A 53 -11.30 6.55 0.58
N GLU A 54 -11.73 7.54 -0.20
CA GLU A 54 -10.93 8.16 -1.26
C GLU A 54 -9.62 8.76 -0.72
N GLU A 55 -9.68 9.51 0.39
CA GLU A 55 -8.50 10.05 1.06
C GLU A 55 -7.55 8.93 1.53
N GLY A 56 -8.09 7.86 2.10
CA GLY A 56 -7.29 6.69 2.49
C GLY A 56 -6.58 6.02 1.31
N LEU A 57 -7.26 5.89 0.17
CA LEU A 57 -6.69 5.35 -1.06
C LEU A 57 -5.60 6.26 -1.63
N GLN A 58 -5.81 7.58 -1.61
CA GLN A 58 -4.81 8.55 -2.05
C GLN A 58 -3.53 8.46 -1.21
N HIS A 59 -3.65 8.37 0.12
CA HIS A 59 -2.50 8.20 1.01
C HIS A 59 -1.72 6.91 0.73
N LEU A 60 -2.42 5.80 0.46
CA LEU A 60 -1.78 4.54 0.08
C LEU A 60 -1.03 4.65 -1.25
N SER A 61 -1.62 5.29 -2.25
CA SER A 61 -0.97 5.52 -3.54
C SER A 61 0.32 6.33 -3.38
N ILE A 62 0.27 7.44 -2.64
CA ILE A 62 1.45 8.29 -2.40
C ILE A 62 2.54 7.52 -1.65
N ALA A 63 2.16 6.74 -0.62
CA ALA A 63 3.11 5.93 0.13
C ALA A 63 3.77 4.86 -0.74
N HIS A 64 3.01 4.25 -1.65
CA HIS A 64 3.51 3.28 -2.61
C HIS A 64 4.52 3.91 -3.58
N ASP A 65 4.17 5.03 -4.20
CA ASP A 65 5.07 5.74 -5.12
C ASP A 65 6.39 6.14 -4.44
N LEU A 66 6.30 6.62 -3.20
CA LEU A 66 7.49 6.94 -2.39
C LEU A 66 8.34 5.70 -2.12
N LEU A 67 7.70 4.57 -1.77
CA LEU A 67 8.40 3.32 -1.54
C LEU A 67 9.14 2.86 -2.80
N GLU A 68 8.50 2.88 -3.96
CA GLU A 68 9.13 2.49 -5.23
C GLU A 68 10.35 3.35 -5.55
N VAL A 69 10.23 4.68 -5.42
CA VAL A 69 11.36 5.60 -5.64
C VAL A 69 12.50 5.28 -4.68
N THR A 70 12.21 5.04 -3.39
CA THR A 70 13.26 4.70 -2.41
C THR A 70 13.93 3.37 -2.70
N GLN A 71 13.19 2.37 -3.20
CA GLN A 71 13.73 1.08 -3.60
C GLN A 71 14.65 1.21 -4.81
N GLN A 72 14.23 1.98 -5.83
CA GLN A 72 15.05 2.24 -7.01
C GLN A 72 16.34 2.98 -6.66
N MET A 73 16.28 3.98 -5.77
CA MET A 73 17.49 4.68 -5.31
C MET A 73 18.47 3.72 -4.62
N LYS A 74 17.97 2.85 -3.73
CA LYS A 74 18.80 1.85 -3.06
C LYS A 74 19.40 0.83 -4.03
N ALA A 75 18.65 0.42 -5.04
CA ALA A 75 19.14 -0.49 -6.07
C ALA A 75 20.31 0.14 -6.85
N ARG A 76 20.15 1.41 -7.27
CA ARG A 76 21.23 2.17 -7.94
C ARG A 76 22.46 2.33 -7.06
N GLU A 77 22.29 2.69 -5.79
CA GLU A 77 23.40 2.81 -4.84
C GLU A 77 24.14 1.47 -4.65
N LEU A 78 23.41 0.35 -4.62
CA LEU A 78 24.02 -0.98 -4.54
C LEU A 78 24.79 -1.33 -5.80
N GLU A 79 24.23 -1.07 -6.99
CA GLU A 79 24.91 -1.27 -8.26
C GLU A 79 26.18 -0.43 -8.37
N GLU A 80 26.15 0.83 -7.95
CA GLU A 80 27.32 1.71 -7.89
C GLU A 80 28.40 1.14 -6.96
N LYS A 81 28.03 0.67 -5.77
CA LYS A 81 28.98 0.04 -4.83
C LYS A 81 29.58 -1.25 -5.39
N GLN A 82 28.79 -2.05 -6.10
CA GLN A 82 29.27 -3.27 -6.76
C GLN A 82 30.27 -2.95 -7.87
N LEU A 83 29.98 -1.95 -8.71
CA LEU A 83 30.89 -1.48 -9.75
C LEU A 83 32.20 -0.94 -9.15
N GLN A 84 32.11 -0.15 -8.07
CA GLN A 84 33.28 0.38 -7.39
C GLN A 84 34.14 -0.74 -6.77
N PHE A 85 33.51 -1.74 -6.16
CA PHE A 85 34.22 -2.90 -5.63
C PHE A 85 34.92 -3.70 -6.73
N SER A 86 34.23 -3.98 -7.84
CA SER A 86 34.79 -4.71 -8.98
C SER A 86 35.95 -3.96 -9.64
N SER A 87 35.85 -2.64 -9.82
CA SER A 87 36.93 -1.85 -10.41
C SER A 87 38.16 -1.76 -9.51
N THR A 88 37.96 -1.62 -8.19
CA THR A 88 39.06 -1.65 -7.22
C THR A 88 39.80 -2.99 -7.25
N PHE A 89 39.06 -4.10 -7.31
CA PHE A 89 39.64 -5.44 -7.37
C PHE A 89 40.49 -5.68 -8.62
N VAL A 90 40.01 -5.26 -9.79
CA VAL A 90 40.75 -5.39 -11.07
C VAL A 90 42.06 -4.57 -11.05
N LEU A 91 42.04 -3.36 -10.49
CA LEU A 91 43.26 -2.55 -10.36
C LEU A 91 44.32 -3.19 -9.44
N THR A 92 43.91 -4.03 -8.49
CA THR A 92 44.84 -4.82 -7.66
C THR A 92 45.36 -6.10 -8.33
N GLU A 93 44.59 -6.73 -9.23
CA GLU A 93 45.01 -7.98 -9.90
C GLU A 93 45.88 -7.74 -11.15
N ASP A 94 45.66 -6.65 -11.91
CA ASP A 94 46.39 -6.35 -13.16
C ASP A 94 47.75 -5.64 -12.96
N GLY A 95 48.31 -5.68 -11.75
CA GLY A 95 49.76 -5.58 -11.56
C GLY A 95 50.41 -4.21 -11.75
N VAL A 96 49.95 -3.18 -11.05
CA VAL A 96 50.79 -2.01 -10.71
C VAL A 96 50.52 -1.58 -9.25
N ASP A 97 51.14 -2.29 -8.31
CA ASP A 97 51.31 -1.85 -6.93
C ASP A 97 52.23 -0.61 -6.90
N LEU A 98 51.63 0.59 -6.82
CA LEU A 98 52.35 1.85 -6.59
C LEU A 98 52.31 2.29 -5.11
N GLY A 99 52.08 1.36 -4.18
CA GLY A 99 52.06 1.63 -2.73
C GLY A 99 53.19 0.94 -1.93
N GLY A 100 53.86 -0.05 -2.50
CA GLY A 100 54.94 -0.81 -1.86
C GLY A 100 56.32 -0.13 -1.84
N ARG A 101 56.42 1.12 -1.40
CA ARG A 101 57.70 1.69 -0.94
C ARG A 101 57.46 2.32 0.41
N TYR A 102 57.74 1.58 1.49
CA TYR A 102 58.48 2.03 2.66
C TYR A 102 58.50 0.90 3.71
N LEU A 103 59.73 0.41 3.97
CA LEU A 103 60.19 -0.30 5.17
C LEU A 103 59.99 -1.81 5.24
N ASP A 104 60.75 -2.53 4.41
CA ASP A 104 61.36 -3.80 4.82
C ASP A 104 62.78 -3.51 5.31
N ASN A 105 62.94 -3.24 6.62
CA ASN A 105 64.20 -3.45 7.36
C ASN A 105 64.04 -3.13 8.85
N ALA A 106 63.52 -4.09 9.61
CA ALA A 106 63.92 -4.39 10.98
C ALA A 106 63.01 -5.51 11.47
N LEU A 107 63.54 -6.73 11.59
CA LEU A 107 63.18 -7.77 12.57
C LEU A 107 63.57 -9.21 12.13
N PHE A 108 64.72 -9.39 11.45
CA PHE A 108 65.36 -10.72 11.42
C PHE A 108 66.90 -10.60 11.37
N ARG A 109 67.50 -10.35 12.54
CA ARG A 109 68.76 -10.95 13.00
C ARG A 109 68.95 -10.72 14.48
#